data_AF-A0A9D2R6V7-F1
#
_entry.id   AF-A0A9D2R6V7-F1
#
_cell.length_a   1.000
_cell.length_b   1.000
_cell.length_c   1.000
_cell.angle_alpha   90.00
_cell.angle_beta   90.00
_cell.angle_gamma   90.00
#
_symmetry.space_group_name_H-M   'P 1'
#
loop_
_entity.id
_entity.type
_entity.pdbx_description
1 polymer ?
#
loop_
_entity_poly.entity_id
_entity_poly.type
_entity_poly.pdbx_seq_one_letter_code
_entity_poly.pdbx_strand_id
1 'polypeptide(L)'
;MGKTYKGCFAAVFIFLDFLVLLLSYRITQAPGLYYIFTGIILLSTIFYIIYKLYPHFRNFLDDHVDIPFLYALTVLLCSLAFLRTGVLDLLALRNPHHVILSSAEFTMERHNIFHILDYSVYTLEGMDEEEEKLTLNIPRDFYNTYSYAVPAESLDKTSETQTYAYPETTLFEAAYLPGSRKVLSLSAQEIPEAEDSRGVSSLLQEETGLGSLQVKITSVIDYTTMEGTITDLKDYTGEELKKGDSVTIRGTMNLLYPYNIQGFYEIKEGDEVDFTLNSVSTENGILLETEYLNLITAP
;
A
#
# COMPACT_ATOMS: atom_id res chain seq x y z
N MET A 1 -36.17 7.92 -43.62
CA MET A 1 -35.00 7.52 -42.81
C MET A 1 -34.50 8.76 -42.08
N GLY A 2 -34.50 8.77 -40.74
CA GLY A 2 -33.89 9.89 -40.00
C GLY A 2 -34.56 10.22 -38.67
N LYS A 3 -34.58 9.30 -37.70
CA LYS A 3 -34.99 9.62 -36.30
C LYS A 3 -34.33 8.72 -35.22
N THR A 4 -33.15 8.14 -35.46
CA THR A 4 -32.51 7.21 -34.50
C THR A 4 -31.17 7.64 -33.92
N TYR A 5 -30.61 8.79 -34.32
CA TYR A 5 -29.28 9.21 -33.86
C TYR A 5 -29.26 9.82 -32.44
N LYS A 6 -30.36 10.43 -31.97
CA LYS A 6 -30.36 11.20 -30.70
C LYS A 6 -30.16 10.35 -29.44
N GLY A 7 -30.61 9.08 -29.43
CA GLY A 7 -30.42 8.18 -28.29
C GLY A 7 -29.09 7.43 -28.28
N CYS A 8 -28.39 7.37 -29.42
CA CYS A 8 -27.13 6.64 -29.56
C CYS A 8 -25.98 7.39 -28.87
N PHE A 9 -26.02 8.72 -28.87
CA PHE A 9 -25.01 9.57 -28.22
C PHE A 9 -24.93 9.35 -26.71
N ALA A 10 -26.06 9.44 -25.99
CA ALA A 10 -26.07 9.23 -24.54
C ALA A 10 -25.60 7.83 -24.14
N ALA A 11 -25.95 6.80 -24.92
CA ALA A 11 -25.50 5.43 -24.67
C ALA A 11 -23.97 5.28 -24.80
N VAL A 12 -23.33 5.98 -25.74
CA VAL A 12 -21.86 5.98 -25.88
C VAL A 12 -21.21 6.62 -24.65
N PHE A 13 -21.72 7.74 -24.15
CA PHE A 13 -21.19 8.37 -22.93
C PHE A 13 -21.34 7.48 -21.71
N ILE A 14 -22.51 6.88 -21.50
CA ILE A 14 -22.73 5.93 -20.40
C ILE A 14 -21.75 4.76 -20.47
N PHE A 15 -21.48 4.24 -21.67
CA PHE A 15 -20.51 3.17 -21.86
C PHE A 15 -19.08 3.62 -21.54
N LEU A 16 -18.69 4.82 -21.98
CA LEU A 16 -17.38 5.40 -21.67
C LEU A 16 -17.23 5.67 -20.17
N ASP A 17 -18.24 6.20 -19.50
CA ASP A 17 -18.24 6.45 -18.06
C ASP A 17 -18.02 5.16 -17.27
N PHE A 18 -18.70 4.08 -17.67
CA PHE A 18 -18.51 2.76 -17.08
C PHE A 18 -17.09 2.21 -17.33
N LEU A 19 -16.56 2.42 -18.53
CA LEU A 19 -15.20 2.00 -18.87
C LEU A 19 -14.14 2.77 -18.05
N VAL A 20 -14.34 4.08 -17.82
CA VAL A 20 -13.49 4.87 -16.92
C VAL A 20 -13.61 4.36 -15.49
N LEU A 21 -14.81 4.15 -14.96
CA LEU A 21 -14.98 3.57 -13.61
C LEU A 21 -14.24 2.24 -13.47
N LEU A 22 -14.33 1.37 -14.47
CA LEU A 22 -13.69 0.06 -14.44
C LEU A 22 -12.16 0.16 -14.52
N LEU A 23 -11.63 0.87 -15.52
CA LEU A 23 -10.19 0.87 -15.80
C LEU A 23 -9.40 1.79 -14.85
N SER A 24 -9.93 2.98 -14.60
CA SER A 24 -9.31 4.00 -13.76
C SER A 24 -9.52 3.75 -12.27
N TYR A 25 -10.72 3.27 -11.87
CA TYR A 25 -11.08 3.17 -10.45
C TYR A 25 -11.41 1.76 -9.95
N ARG A 26 -11.31 0.72 -10.79
CA ARG A 26 -11.73 -0.66 -10.45
C ARG A 26 -13.15 -0.73 -9.88
N ILE A 27 -14.02 0.19 -10.31
CA ILE A 27 -15.39 0.42 -9.86
C ILE A 27 -15.49 0.95 -8.42
N THR A 28 -14.66 0.50 -7.48
CA THR A 28 -14.84 0.74 -6.04
C THR A 28 -13.98 1.86 -5.46
N GLN A 29 -12.95 2.31 -6.18
CA GLN A 29 -12.01 3.34 -5.72
C GLN A 29 -12.34 4.73 -6.29
N ALA A 30 -13.52 4.91 -6.90
CA ALA A 30 -13.90 6.19 -7.46
C ALA A 30 -14.31 7.17 -6.35
N PRO A 31 -14.00 8.47 -6.47
CA PRO A 31 -14.51 9.48 -5.53
C PRO A 31 -16.04 9.49 -5.47
N GLY A 32 -16.61 9.79 -4.30
CA GLY A 32 -18.07 9.79 -4.06
C GLY A 32 -18.90 10.51 -5.13
N LEU A 33 -18.38 11.61 -5.67
CA LEU A 33 -19.00 12.39 -6.74
C LEU A 33 -19.28 11.58 -8.02
N TYR A 34 -18.41 10.62 -8.37
CA TYR A 34 -18.61 9.77 -9.57
C TYR A 34 -19.81 8.86 -9.39
N TYR A 35 -20.05 8.33 -8.19
CA TYR A 35 -21.25 7.53 -7.92
C TYR A 35 -22.52 8.38 -7.94
N ILE A 36 -22.45 9.62 -7.44
CA ILE A 36 -23.56 10.58 -7.52
C ILE A 36 -23.91 10.87 -8.98
N PHE A 37 -22.91 11.17 -9.82
CA PHE A 37 -23.12 11.38 -11.26
C PHE A 37 -23.67 10.14 -11.96
N THR A 38 -23.15 8.96 -11.63
CA THR A 38 -23.67 7.68 -12.16
C THR A 38 -25.14 7.49 -11.76
N GLY A 39 -25.51 7.81 -10.52
CA GLY A 39 -26.89 7.75 -10.04
C GLY A 39 -27.81 8.73 -10.78
N ILE A 40 -27.36 9.97 -11.02
CA ILE A 40 -28.10 10.98 -11.79
C ILE A 40 -28.32 10.50 -13.23
N ILE A 41 -27.27 10.00 -13.88
CA ILE A 41 -27.33 9.44 -15.24
C ILE A 41 -28.31 8.27 -15.29
N LEU A 42 -28.23 7.34 -14.33
CA LEU A 42 -29.08 6.16 -14.27
C LEU A 42 -30.56 6.54 -14.08
N LEU A 43 -30.85 7.41 -13.11
CA LEU A 43 -32.21 7.89 -12.84
C LEU A 43 -32.79 8.63 -14.06
N SER A 44 -32.00 9.52 -14.66
CA SER A 44 -32.38 10.24 -15.88
C SER A 44 -32.65 9.30 -17.06
N THR A 45 -31.85 8.24 -17.19
CA THR A 45 -32.00 7.23 -18.24
C THR A 45 -33.24 6.36 -18.01
N ILE A 46 -33.51 5.96 -16.78
CA ILE A 46 -34.74 5.23 -16.41
C ILE A 46 -35.97 6.08 -16.74
N PHE A 47 -35.99 7.34 -16.33
CA PHE A 47 -37.07 8.26 -16.69
C PHE A 47 -37.23 8.36 -18.20
N TYR A 48 -36.15 8.64 -18.94
CA TYR A 48 -36.20 8.75 -20.41
C TYR A 48 -36.75 7.47 -21.07
N ILE A 49 -36.35 6.29 -20.61
CA ILE A 49 -36.85 5.00 -21.12
C ILE A 49 -38.35 4.83 -20.83
N ILE A 50 -38.81 5.14 -19.61
CA ILE A 50 -40.22 5.04 -19.22
C ILE A 50 -41.07 5.97 -20.10
N TYR A 51 -40.68 7.23 -20.23
CA TYR A 51 -41.40 8.21 -21.06
C TYR A 51 -41.45 7.80 -22.54
N LYS A 52 -40.41 7.13 -23.05
CA LYS A 52 -40.35 6.66 -24.44
C LYS A 52 -41.17 5.38 -24.69
N LEU A 53 -41.25 4.48 -23.72
CA LEU A 53 -41.97 3.21 -23.82
C LEU A 53 -43.49 3.38 -23.67
N TYR A 54 -43.94 4.36 -22.89
CA TYR A 54 -45.37 4.61 -22.70
C TYR A 54 -45.96 5.40 -23.88
N PRO A 55 -46.99 4.90 -24.61
CA PRO A 55 -47.52 5.55 -25.81
C PRO A 55 -48.03 6.98 -25.57
N HIS A 56 -48.62 7.23 -24.39
CA HIS A 56 -49.14 8.55 -24.01
C HIS A 56 -48.03 9.59 -23.80
N PHE A 57 -46.91 9.16 -23.19
CA PHE A 57 -45.75 10.00 -22.93
C PHE A 57 -44.80 10.14 -24.13
N ARG A 58 -44.83 9.17 -25.05
CA ARG A 58 -44.05 9.21 -26.29
C ARG A 58 -44.46 10.36 -27.19
N ASN A 59 -45.76 10.59 -27.34
CA ASN A 59 -46.28 11.72 -28.12
C ASN A 59 -45.88 13.06 -27.47
N PHE A 60 -45.91 13.13 -26.14
CA PHE A 60 -45.44 14.29 -25.39
C PHE A 60 -43.94 14.57 -25.58
N LEU A 61 -43.09 13.53 -25.64
CA LEU A 61 -41.66 13.68 -25.95
C LEU A 61 -41.39 14.11 -27.40
N ASP A 62 -42.22 13.68 -28.35
CA ASP A 62 -42.11 14.09 -29.75
C ASP A 62 -42.55 15.55 -29.95
N ASP A 63 -43.50 16.03 -29.14
CA ASP A 63 -43.97 17.43 -29.14
C ASP A 63 -43.02 18.38 -28.39
N HIS A 64 -42.28 17.89 -27.38
CA HIS A 64 -41.34 18.68 -26.58
C HIS A 64 -39.88 18.27 -26.84
N VAL A 65 -39.27 18.90 -27.84
CA VAL A 65 -37.85 18.68 -28.23
C VAL A 65 -36.87 19.02 -27.09
N ASP A 66 -37.28 19.87 -26.15
CA ASP A 66 -36.46 20.31 -25.02
C ASP A 66 -36.16 19.18 -24.03
N ILE A 67 -37.04 18.18 -23.89
CA ILE A 67 -36.88 17.11 -22.89
C ILE A 67 -35.77 16.12 -23.30
N PRO A 68 -35.73 15.59 -24.55
CA PRO A 68 -34.58 14.82 -25.02
C PRO A 68 -33.26 15.63 -25.02
N PHE A 69 -33.34 16.94 -25.24
CA PHE A 69 -32.17 17.82 -25.18
C PHE A 69 -31.64 17.95 -23.75
N LEU A 70 -32.50 18.22 -22.78
CA LEU A 70 -32.14 18.28 -21.36
C LEU A 70 -31.53 16.96 -20.87
N TYR A 71 -32.11 15.82 -21.25
CA TYR A 71 -31.53 14.50 -20.95
C TYR A 71 -30.10 14.37 -21.50
N ALA A 72 -29.90 14.69 -22.78
CA ALA A 72 -28.58 14.60 -23.40
C ALA A 72 -27.57 15.58 -22.75
N LEU A 73 -28.02 16.77 -22.38
CA LEU A 73 -27.21 17.77 -21.68
C LEU A 73 -26.81 17.28 -20.27
N THR A 74 -27.74 16.71 -19.51
CA THR A 74 -27.47 16.14 -18.18
C THR A 74 -26.43 15.02 -18.27
N VAL A 75 -26.61 14.08 -19.21
CA VAL A 75 -25.62 13.01 -19.43
C VAL A 75 -24.27 13.61 -19.79
N LEU A 76 -24.21 14.54 -20.76
CA LEU A 76 -22.96 15.16 -21.17
C LEU A 76 -22.23 15.88 -20.02
N LEU A 77 -22.94 16.65 -19.20
CA LEU A 77 -22.35 17.38 -18.08
C LEU A 77 -21.81 16.43 -17.00
N CYS A 78 -22.53 15.36 -16.69
CA CYS A 78 -22.09 14.34 -15.73
C CYS A 78 -20.89 13.55 -16.28
N SER A 79 -20.94 13.15 -17.56
CA SER A 79 -19.89 12.36 -18.22
C SER A 79 -18.60 13.16 -18.46
N LEU A 80 -18.64 14.49 -18.46
CA LEU A 80 -17.45 15.33 -18.65
C LEU A 80 -16.38 15.06 -17.58
N ALA A 81 -16.79 14.80 -16.34
CA ALA A 81 -15.89 14.46 -15.24
C ALA A 81 -15.15 13.13 -15.51
N PHE A 82 -15.89 12.10 -15.94
CA PHE A 82 -15.32 10.80 -16.30
C PHE A 82 -14.41 10.91 -17.50
N LEU A 83 -14.83 11.64 -18.54
CA LEU A 83 -14.04 11.83 -19.75
C LEU A 83 -12.72 12.55 -19.46
N ARG A 84 -12.75 13.60 -18.62
CA ARG A 84 -11.53 14.31 -18.21
C ARG A 84 -10.54 13.34 -17.54
N THR A 85 -11.01 12.56 -16.58
CA THR A 85 -10.18 11.58 -15.87
C THR A 85 -9.66 10.50 -16.80
N GLY A 86 -10.53 9.93 -17.64
CA GLY A 86 -10.15 8.91 -18.61
C GLY A 86 -9.10 9.41 -19.61
N VAL A 87 -9.21 10.66 -20.08
CA VAL A 87 -8.21 11.26 -20.97
C VAL A 87 -6.89 11.49 -20.25
N LEU A 88 -6.91 12.03 -19.03
CA LEU A 88 -5.69 12.25 -18.24
C LEU A 88 -4.95 10.94 -17.98
N ASP A 89 -5.68 9.90 -17.56
CA ASP A 89 -5.12 8.58 -17.32
C ASP A 89 -4.59 7.96 -18.62
N LEU A 90 -5.33 8.05 -19.72
CA LEU A 90 -4.92 7.48 -21.01
C LEU A 90 -3.63 8.14 -21.56
N LEU A 91 -3.50 9.46 -21.37
CA LEU A 91 -2.27 10.19 -21.74
C LEU A 91 -1.10 9.79 -20.84
N ALA A 92 -1.34 9.62 -19.54
CA ALA A 92 -0.34 9.24 -18.57
C ALA A 92 0.06 7.76 -18.62
N LEU A 93 -0.71 6.88 -19.28
CA LEU A 93 -0.30 5.48 -19.49
C LEU A 93 1.04 5.34 -20.24
N ARG A 94 1.36 6.31 -21.12
CA ARG A 94 2.63 6.29 -21.85
C ARG A 94 3.80 6.76 -21.00
N ASN A 95 3.58 7.80 -20.20
CA ASN A 95 4.54 8.41 -19.30
C ASN A 95 3.81 8.72 -17.98
N PRO A 96 3.83 7.79 -17.00
CA PRO A 96 3.16 8.02 -15.72
C PRO A 96 3.83 9.16 -14.95
N HIS A 97 3.08 9.77 -14.04
CA HIS A 97 3.67 10.76 -13.13
C HIS A 97 4.47 10.03 -12.06
N HIS A 98 5.68 10.50 -11.82
CA HIS A 98 6.55 9.99 -10.75
C HIS A 98 6.53 11.00 -9.61
N VAL A 99 6.43 10.48 -8.39
CA VAL A 99 6.47 11.28 -7.16
C VAL A 99 7.27 10.53 -6.11
N ILE A 100 8.03 11.27 -5.31
CA ILE A 100 8.72 10.74 -4.14
C ILE A 100 7.94 11.18 -2.91
N LEU A 101 7.42 10.21 -2.16
CA LEU A 101 6.64 10.45 -0.96
C LEU A 101 7.49 10.19 0.28
N SER A 102 7.59 11.20 1.15
CA SER A 102 8.09 11.07 2.51
C SER A 102 6.93 10.92 3.50
N SER A 103 7.22 10.41 4.71
CA SER A 103 6.23 10.23 5.78
C SER A 103 5.01 9.41 5.33
N ALA A 104 5.27 8.34 4.57
CA ALA A 104 4.24 7.57 3.91
C ALA A 104 3.34 6.81 4.88
N GLU A 105 2.03 6.89 4.68
CA GLU A 105 1.00 6.21 5.45
C GLU A 105 0.14 5.33 4.53
N PHE A 106 0.15 4.03 4.81
CA PHE A 106 -0.64 3.03 4.11
C PHE A 106 -1.92 2.75 4.88
N THR A 107 -3.07 3.02 4.28
CA THR A 107 -4.38 2.86 4.92
C THR A 107 -5.24 1.87 4.15
N MET A 108 -5.87 0.94 4.87
CA MET A 108 -6.94 0.07 4.40
C MET A 108 -8.24 0.51 5.07
N GLU A 109 -9.24 0.85 4.26
CA GLU A 109 -10.57 1.22 4.74
C GLU A 109 -11.61 0.24 4.20
N ARG A 110 -12.30 -0.46 5.11
CA ARG A 110 -13.41 -1.34 4.77
C ARG A 110 -14.65 -0.53 4.52
N HIS A 111 -15.18 -0.69 3.33
CA HIS A 111 -16.43 -0.09 2.91
C HIS A 111 -17.47 -1.18 2.74
N ASN A 112 -18.67 -0.89 3.20
CA ASN A 112 -19.83 -1.72 2.97
C ASN A 112 -20.88 -0.92 2.18
N ILE A 113 -21.04 -1.25 0.90
CA ILE A 113 -22.10 -0.67 0.08
C ILE A 113 -23.39 -1.46 0.31
N PHE A 114 -24.39 -0.78 0.86
CA PHE A 114 -25.76 -1.29 1.08
C PHE A 114 -25.87 -2.57 1.92
N HIS A 115 -24.88 -2.90 2.76
CA HIS A 115 -24.85 -4.17 3.53
C HIS A 115 -24.79 -5.44 2.66
N ILE A 116 -24.44 -5.32 1.37
CA ILE A 116 -24.46 -6.42 0.39
C ILE A 116 -23.06 -6.67 -0.19
N LEU A 117 -22.23 -5.64 -0.34
CA LEU A 117 -20.86 -5.75 -0.83
C LEU A 117 -19.87 -5.17 0.17
N ASP A 118 -19.12 -6.05 0.82
CA ASP A 118 -17.92 -5.71 1.57
C ASP A 118 -16.72 -5.62 0.61
N TYR A 119 -16.03 -4.49 0.62
CA TYR A 119 -14.76 -4.32 -0.09
C TYR A 119 -13.82 -3.44 0.72
N SER A 120 -12.53 -3.53 0.40
CA SER A 120 -11.49 -2.71 1.03
C SER A 120 -10.88 -1.77 -0.01
N VAL A 121 -10.78 -0.50 0.35
CA VAL A 121 -10.02 0.51 -0.38
C VAL A 121 -8.65 0.62 0.27
N TYR A 122 -7.61 0.71 -0.55
CA TYR A 122 -6.23 0.82 -0.09
C TYR A 122 -5.65 2.14 -0.61
N THR A 123 -5.14 2.96 0.29
CA THR A 123 -4.56 4.26 -0.02
C THR A 123 -3.13 4.36 0.50
N LEU A 124 -2.33 5.13 -0.22
CA LEU A 124 -1.00 5.57 0.17
C LEU A 124 -1.05 7.09 0.28
N GLU A 125 -0.75 7.61 1.45
CA GLU A 125 -0.71 9.04 1.72
C GLU A 125 0.72 9.45 2.09
N GLY A 126 1.20 10.59 1.63
CA GLY A 126 2.54 11.06 1.99
C GLY A 126 2.74 12.52 1.62
N MET A 127 3.89 13.07 1.98
CA MET A 127 4.31 14.41 1.60
C MET A 127 5.22 14.34 0.37
N ASP A 128 4.88 15.11 -0.66
CA ASP A 128 5.71 15.30 -1.85
C ASP A 128 6.92 16.22 -1.54
N GLU A 129 7.85 16.36 -2.48
CA GLU A 129 9.00 17.28 -2.43
C GLU A 129 8.61 18.74 -2.18
N GLU A 130 7.39 19.13 -2.58
CA GLU A 130 6.82 20.46 -2.34
C GLU A 130 6.14 20.60 -0.95
N GLU A 131 6.30 19.61 -0.06
CA GLU A 131 5.59 19.47 1.22
C GLU A 131 4.05 19.45 1.08
N GLU A 132 3.55 19.14 -0.11
CA GLU A 132 2.13 18.96 -0.36
C GLU A 132 1.69 17.53 -0.05
N LYS A 133 0.59 17.42 0.69
CA LYS A 133 0.00 16.14 1.04
C LYS A 133 -0.67 15.49 -0.17
N LEU A 134 -0.17 14.34 -0.58
CA LEU A 134 -0.67 13.58 -1.71
C LEU A 134 -1.24 12.23 -1.25
N THR A 135 -2.52 12.00 -1.57
CA THR A 135 -3.19 10.71 -1.36
C THR A 135 -3.35 9.99 -2.70
N LEU A 136 -2.82 8.77 -2.79
CA LEU A 136 -2.81 7.88 -3.94
C LEU A 136 -3.59 6.60 -3.67
N ASN A 137 -4.21 6.05 -4.71
CA ASN A 137 -4.95 4.78 -4.67
C ASN A 137 -4.01 3.63 -5.04
N ILE A 138 -3.81 2.69 -4.12
CA ILE A 138 -2.91 1.54 -4.33
C ILE A 138 -3.71 0.24 -4.53
N PRO A 139 -3.17 -0.73 -5.30
CA PRO A 139 -3.63 -2.11 -5.29
C PRO A 139 -3.37 -2.77 -3.94
N ARG A 140 -4.20 -3.78 -3.61
CA ARG A 140 -4.02 -4.64 -2.44
C ARG A 140 -2.62 -5.27 -2.38
N ASP A 141 -2.05 -5.62 -3.53
CA ASP A 141 -0.73 -6.28 -3.57
C ASP A 141 0.37 -5.35 -3.06
N PHE A 142 0.33 -4.05 -3.41
CA PHE A 142 1.26 -3.07 -2.86
C PHE A 142 1.01 -2.82 -1.38
N TYR A 143 -0.26 -2.75 -0.95
CA TYR A 143 -0.55 -2.68 0.47
C TYR A 143 0.03 -3.87 1.22
N ASN A 144 -0.22 -5.11 0.79
CA ASN A 144 0.30 -6.30 1.47
C ASN A 144 1.84 -6.41 1.42
N THR A 145 2.48 -5.83 0.40
CA THR A 145 3.95 -5.87 0.25
C THR A 145 4.65 -4.82 1.09
N TYR A 146 4.09 -3.61 1.14
CA TYR A 146 4.72 -2.45 1.79
C TYR A 146 4.07 -2.05 3.11
N SER A 147 2.93 -2.63 3.50
CA SER A 147 2.40 -2.50 4.85
C SER A 147 2.82 -3.71 5.67
N TYR A 148 3.05 -3.50 6.98
CA TYR A 148 3.32 -4.57 7.95
C TYR A 148 2.09 -5.46 8.24
N ALA A 149 1.12 -5.51 7.32
CA ALA A 149 -0.12 -6.26 7.49
C ALA A 149 0.15 -7.76 7.35
N VAL A 150 0.11 -8.47 8.48
CA VAL A 150 0.13 -9.94 8.55
C VAL A 150 -1.06 -10.50 7.75
N PRO A 151 -0.90 -11.56 6.93
CA PRO A 151 -1.98 -12.09 6.11
C PRO A 151 -3.17 -12.55 6.96
N ALA A 152 -4.32 -11.87 6.81
CA ALA A 152 -5.73 -12.20 7.08
C ALA A 152 -6.16 -12.91 8.39
N GLU A 153 -5.35 -13.75 9.02
CA GLU A 153 -5.73 -14.60 10.15
C GLU A 153 -5.66 -13.87 11.51
N SER A 154 -4.97 -12.73 11.60
CA SER A 154 -4.85 -11.91 12.81
C SER A 154 -5.71 -10.63 12.81
N LEU A 155 -6.50 -10.39 11.76
CA LEU A 155 -7.31 -9.19 11.65
C LEU A 155 -8.55 -9.28 12.54
N ASP A 156 -8.61 -8.42 13.56
CA ASP A 156 -9.81 -8.17 14.35
C ASP A 156 -10.97 -7.84 13.40
N LYS A 157 -12.01 -8.69 13.37
CA LYS A 157 -13.10 -8.63 12.38
C LYS A 157 -13.92 -7.33 12.47
N THR A 158 -13.65 -6.49 13.46
CA THR A 158 -14.42 -5.30 13.85
C THR A 158 -13.80 -3.96 13.43
N SER A 159 -12.52 -3.89 13.04
CA SER A 159 -11.92 -2.58 12.67
C SER A 159 -12.33 -2.17 11.25
N GLU A 160 -12.97 -0.99 11.12
CA GLU A 160 -13.34 -0.40 9.83
C GLU A 160 -12.11 0.13 9.07
N THR A 161 -11.10 0.62 9.77
CA THR A 161 -9.89 1.20 9.19
C THR A 161 -8.64 0.60 9.81
N GLN A 162 -7.58 0.45 9.02
CA GLN A 162 -6.24 0.05 9.45
C GLN A 162 -5.19 0.90 8.76
N THR A 163 -4.23 1.39 9.53
CA THR A 163 -3.28 2.40 9.07
C THR A 163 -1.87 2.05 9.53
N TYR A 164 -0.90 2.19 8.64
CA TYR A 164 0.52 1.94 8.89
C TYR A 164 1.34 3.13 8.40
N ALA A 165 1.94 3.86 9.33
CA ALA A 165 2.76 5.04 9.03
C ALA A 165 4.26 4.70 9.04
N TYR A 166 4.99 5.29 8.11
CA TYR A 166 6.44 5.27 8.04
C TYR A 166 7.04 6.59 8.53
N PRO A 167 8.24 6.57 9.11
CA PRO A 167 8.95 7.78 9.49
C PRO A 167 9.35 8.60 8.25
N GLU A 168 9.59 9.91 8.43
CA GLU A 168 9.91 10.85 7.34
C GLU A 168 11.17 10.47 6.55
N THR A 169 12.05 9.70 7.18
CA THR A 169 13.28 9.19 6.57
C THR A 169 13.02 8.15 5.47
N THR A 170 11.85 7.52 5.47
CA THR A 170 11.52 6.50 4.46
C THR A 170 10.91 7.18 3.24
N LEU A 171 11.53 7.00 2.09
CA LEU A 171 11.09 7.56 0.81
C LEU A 171 10.46 6.48 -0.06
N PHE A 172 9.32 6.78 -0.66
CA PHE A 172 8.65 5.90 -1.61
C PHE A 172 8.54 6.59 -2.97
N GLU A 173 9.15 6.00 -3.99
CA GLU A 173 8.92 6.41 -5.36
C GLU A 173 7.67 5.71 -5.89
N ALA A 174 6.66 6.50 -6.26
CA ALA A 174 5.41 6.02 -6.84
C ALA A 174 5.24 6.55 -8.26
N ALA A 175 4.99 5.65 -9.21
CA ALA A 175 4.50 6.01 -10.54
C ALA A 175 2.98 5.86 -10.55
N TYR A 176 2.25 6.93 -10.88
CA TYR A 176 0.79 6.95 -10.79
C TYR A 176 0.11 7.67 -11.96
N LEU A 177 -1.18 7.38 -12.13
CA LEU A 177 -2.05 8.04 -13.09
C LEU A 177 -2.70 9.28 -12.46
N PRO A 178 -2.56 10.49 -13.04
CA PRO A 178 -2.95 11.73 -12.38
C PRO A 178 -4.46 11.95 -12.29
N GLY A 179 -5.27 11.35 -13.17
CA GLY A 179 -6.73 11.47 -13.13
C GLY A 179 -7.32 10.66 -11.99
N SER A 180 -7.00 9.37 -11.93
CA SER A 180 -7.50 8.44 -10.91
C SER A 180 -6.66 8.37 -9.64
N ARG A 181 -5.48 8.98 -9.64
CA ARG A 181 -4.45 8.83 -8.61
C ARG A 181 -4.05 7.38 -8.36
N LYS A 182 -4.24 6.52 -9.35
CA LYS A 182 -3.97 5.08 -9.27
C LYS A 182 -2.48 4.81 -9.44
N VAL A 183 -1.88 4.12 -8.49
CA VAL A 183 -0.48 3.71 -8.54
C VAL A 183 -0.29 2.52 -9.47
N LEU A 184 0.69 2.62 -10.35
CA LEU A 184 1.10 1.58 -11.31
C LEU A 184 2.34 0.83 -10.83
N SER A 185 3.31 1.54 -10.26
CA SER A 185 4.49 0.97 -9.61
C SER A 185 4.81 1.75 -8.35
N LEU A 186 5.32 1.03 -7.37
CA LEU A 186 5.75 1.58 -6.09
C LEU A 186 7.09 0.92 -5.75
N SER A 187 8.05 1.70 -5.28
CA SER A 187 9.33 1.21 -4.79
C SER A 187 9.76 2.04 -3.58
N ALA A 188 10.22 1.38 -2.54
CA ALA A 188 10.92 2.07 -1.46
C ALA A 188 12.30 2.48 -1.97
N GLN A 189 12.65 3.75 -1.84
CA GLN A 189 13.98 4.24 -2.16
C GLN A 189 14.85 4.03 -0.94
N GLU A 190 15.93 3.27 -1.10
CA GLU A 190 16.98 3.24 -0.09
C GLU A 190 17.58 4.65 -0.06
N ILE A 191 17.53 5.30 1.11
CA ILE A 191 18.27 6.55 1.32
C ILE A 191 19.71 6.23 0.90
N PRO A 192 20.29 6.90 -0.12
CA PRO A 192 21.70 6.72 -0.39
C PRO A 192 22.40 7.16 0.89
N GLU A 193 23.11 6.23 1.53
CA GLU A 193 24.02 6.58 2.60
C GLU A 193 24.82 7.79 2.12
N ALA A 194 24.86 8.84 2.93
CA ALA A 194 25.59 10.07 2.62
C ALA A 194 26.97 9.71 2.06
N GLU A 195 27.44 10.46 1.06
CA GLU A 195 28.68 10.23 0.27
C GLU A 195 30.01 10.17 1.06
N ASP A 196 29.99 9.86 2.37
CA ASP A 196 31.15 9.39 3.12
C ASP A 196 31.27 7.85 3.17
N SER A 197 30.33 7.07 2.61
CA SER A 197 30.43 5.60 2.53
C SER A 197 30.65 5.07 1.11
N ARG A 198 31.49 5.75 0.30
CA ARG A 198 32.17 5.10 -0.84
C ARG A 198 33.20 4.10 -0.32
N GLY A 199 32.71 2.98 0.21
CA GLY A 199 33.53 1.91 0.78
C GLY A 199 32.79 0.65 1.22
N VAL A 200 31.46 0.53 1.12
CA VAL A 200 30.74 -0.64 1.72
C VAL A 200 29.86 -1.42 0.75
N SER A 201 29.87 -1.15 -0.56
CA SER A 201 29.19 -2.00 -1.56
C SER A 201 30.01 -3.23 -2.02
N SER A 202 30.93 -3.69 -1.17
CA SER A 202 31.64 -4.96 -1.36
C SER A 202 32.05 -5.57 -0.04
N LEU A 203 31.09 -5.86 0.84
CA LEU A 203 31.28 -6.89 1.86
C LEU A 203 30.35 -8.06 1.53
N LEU A 204 30.73 -8.77 0.45
CA LEU A 204 30.73 -10.22 0.54
C LEU A 204 31.48 -10.56 1.83
N GLN A 205 30.75 -11.18 2.77
CA GLN A 205 31.25 -11.88 3.95
C GLN A 205 32.77 -12.12 3.93
N GLU A 206 33.52 -11.29 4.63
CA GLU A 206 34.71 -11.81 5.29
C GLU A 206 34.21 -12.45 6.58
N GLU A 207 34.05 -13.78 6.53
CA GLU A 207 33.85 -14.63 7.71
C GLU A 207 35.06 -14.48 8.64
N THR A 208 35.02 -13.49 9.52
CA THR A 208 35.91 -13.42 10.70
C THR A 208 35.18 -13.74 12.00
N GLY A 209 33.94 -14.25 11.92
CA GLY A 209 33.10 -14.55 13.08
C GLY A 209 33.38 -15.93 13.67
N LEU A 210 33.27 -16.05 15.00
CA LEU A 210 33.38 -17.31 15.76
C LEU A 210 32.25 -18.34 15.44
N GLY A 211 31.38 -18.02 14.49
CA GLY A 211 30.19 -18.77 14.08
C GLY A 211 28.90 -18.00 14.39
N SER A 212 27.75 -18.59 14.07
CA SER A 212 26.42 -18.02 14.34
C SER A 212 25.72 -18.71 15.52
N LEU A 213 24.84 -18.00 16.22
CA LEU A 213 24.03 -18.53 17.32
C LEU A 213 22.55 -18.18 17.16
N GLN A 214 21.68 -19.02 17.71
CA GLN A 214 20.29 -18.68 17.98
C GLN A 214 20.06 -18.47 19.47
N VAL A 215 19.38 -17.37 19.80
CA VAL A 215 19.08 -16.98 21.16
C VAL A 215 17.62 -16.55 21.25
N LYS A 216 16.92 -17.02 22.28
CA LYS A 216 15.62 -16.49 22.65
C LYS A 216 15.77 -15.36 23.65
N ILE A 217 15.27 -14.18 23.31
CA ILE A 217 15.36 -12.99 24.15
C ILE A 217 14.46 -13.16 25.38
N THR A 218 15.05 -13.01 26.56
CA THR A 218 14.38 -13.11 27.85
C THR A 218 14.12 -11.75 28.47
N SER A 219 14.99 -10.76 28.22
CA SER A 219 14.75 -9.38 28.63
C SER A 219 15.48 -8.38 27.74
N VAL A 220 14.89 -7.20 27.54
CA VAL A 220 15.49 -6.09 26.79
C VAL A 220 15.83 -4.98 27.78
N ILE A 221 17.13 -4.72 27.98
CA ILE A 221 17.61 -3.72 28.94
C ILE A 221 17.64 -2.34 28.28
N ASP A 222 18.25 -2.26 27.10
CA ASP A 222 18.30 -1.05 26.28
C ASP A 222 18.46 -1.41 24.78
N TYR A 223 18.57 -0.38 23.92
CA TYR A 223 18.69 -0.51 22.47
C TYR A 223 20.02 -1.11 21.98
N THR A 224 20.95 -1.44 22.88
CA THR A 224 22.24 -2.06 22.58
C THR A 224 22.54 -3.30 23.43
N THR A 225 21.69 -3.60 24.41
CA THR A 225 21.94 -4.63 25.42
C THR A 225 20.67 -5.42 25.70
N MET A 226 20.75 -6.73 25.47
CA MET A 226 19.66 -7.69 25.69
C MET A 226 20.15 -8.90 26.47
N GLU A 227 19.24 -9.57 27.17
CA GLU A 227 19.47 -10.85 27.79
C GLU A 227 18.66 -11.93 27.07
N GLY A 228 19.26 -13.12 26.94
CA GLY A 228 18.58 -14.24 26.29
C GLY A 228 19.13 -15.59 26.72
N THR A 229 18.49 -16.64 26.22
CA THR A 229 18.91 -18.04 26.42
C THR A 229 19.25 -18.67 25.09
N ILE A 230 20.42 -19.30 24.97
CA ILE A 230 20.86 -19.96 23.74
C ILE A 230 19.91 -21.12 23.40
N THR A 231 19.26 -21.06 22.24
CA THR A 231 18.36 -22.11 21.74
C THR A 231 19.04 -23.05 20.77
N ASP A 232 20.01 -22.58 19.98
CA ASP A 232 20.82 -23.37 19.06
C ASP A 232 22.22 -22.78 18.90
N LEU A 233 23.24 -23.65 18.87
CA LEU A 233 24.63 -23.27 18.66
C LEU A 233 25.01 -23.19 17.17
N LYS A 234 24.14 -23.64 16.25
CA LYS A 234 24.38 -23.67 14.80
C LYS A 234 25.83 -24.06 14.43
N ASP A 235 26.60 -23.11 13.90
CA ASP A 235 27.95 -23.27 13.38
C ASP A 235 29.02 -22.69 14.32
N TYR A 236 28.66 -22.33 15.57
CA TYR A 236 29.61 -21.89 16.58
C TYR A 236 30.61 -23.00 16.92
N THR A 237 31.90 -22.68 16.87
CA THR A 237 32.99 -23.66 17.02
C THR A 237 33.71 -23.60 18.37
N GLY A 238 33.32 -22.69 19.27
CA GLY A 238 33.91 -22.58 20.60
C GLY A 238 33.35 -23.58 21.62
N GLU A 239 34.15 -23.95 22.63
CA GLU A 239 33.72 -24.87 23.69
C GLU A 239 33.03 -24.16 24.88
N GLU A 240 32.98 -22.82 24.85
CA GLU A 240 32.59 -21.98 25.98
C GLU A 240 31.07 -21.87 26.16
N LEU A 241 30.28 -22.16 25.12
CA LEU A 241 28.84 -21.96 25.09
C LEU A 241 28.07 -23.28 24.96
N LYS A 242 26.94 -23.39 25.66
CA LYS A 242 26.02 -24.52 25.57
C LYS A 242 24.59 -24.05 25.36
N LYS A 243 23.81 -24.90 24.68
CA LYS A 243 22.36 -24.72 24.57
C LYS A 243 21.74 -24.68 25.98
N GLY A 244 20.95 -23.65 26.23
CA GLY A 244 20.32 -23.39 27.53
C GLY A 244 21.10 -22.41 28.43
N ASP A 245 22.28 -21.96 28.03
CA ASP A 245 23.02 -20.94 28.79
C ASP A 245 22.32 -19.57 28.68
N SER A 246 22.33 -18.84 29.80
CA SER A 246 21.87 -17.46 29.86
C SER A 246 23.00 -16.53 29.45
N VAL A 247 22.72 -15.63 28.50
CA VAL A 247 23.71 -14.77 27.87
C VAL A 247 23.24 -13.32 27.82
N THR A 248 24.20 -12.40 27.85
CA THR A 248 23.99 -10.98 27.57
C THR A 248 24.52 -10.67 26.18
N ILE A 249 23.67 -10.15 25.30
CA ILE A 249 24.01 -9.75 23.94
C ILE A 249 24.25 -8.25 23.93
N ARG A 250 25.37 -7.82 23.35
CA ARG A 250 25.73 -6.41 23.20
C ARG A 250 26.10 -6.08 21.76
N GLY A 251 25.53 -5.02 21.20
CA GLY A 251 25.77 -4.66 19.81
C GLY A 251 25.15 -3.34 19.38
N THR A 252 25.65 -2.78 18.27
CA THR A 252 24.93 -1.74 17.53
C THR A 252 23.79 -2.39 16.77
N MET A 253 22.66 -2.61 17.46
CA MET A 253 21.58 -3.49 17.02
C MET A 253 20.88 -3.00 15.74
N ASN A 254 21.41 -3.41 14.58
CA ASN A 254 20.74 -3.27 13.31
C ASN A 254 19.99 -4.59 13.02
N LEU A 255 18.66 -4.51 12.87
CA LEU A 255 17.87 -5.67 12.47
C LEU A 255 17.97 -5.94 10.98
N LEU A 256 18.29 -7.18 10.65
CA LEU A 256 18.27 -7.71 9.30
C LEU A 256 17.18 -8.79 9.24
N TYR A 257 15.99 -8.44 8.74
CA TYR A 257 15.06 -9.46 8.25
C TYR A 257 15.20 -9.55 6.72
N PRO A 258 15.10 -10.76 6.14
CA PRO A 258 15.69 -11.09 4.86
C PRO A 258 15.01 -10.31 3.75
N TYR A 259 15.81 -9.58 2.96
CA TYR A 259 15.50 -9.14 1.61
C TYR A 259 14.07 -8.59 1.41
N ASN A 260 13.72 -7.44 2.00
CA ASN A 260 12.86 -6.37 1.42
C ASN A 260 12.12 -5.44 2.40
N ILE A 261 12.49 -5.38 3.70
CA ILE A 261 11.82 -4.43 4.60
C ILE A 261 12.86 -3.55 5.26
N GLN A 262 13.08 -2.37 4.68
CA GLN A 262 13.69 -1.25 5.40
C GLN A 262 12.69 -0.75 6.45
N GLY A 263 12.74 -1.35 7.63
CA GLY A 263 11.93 -0.98 8.78
C GLY A 263 12.48 -1.63 10.04
N PHE A 264 12.83 -0.81 11.04
CA PHE A 264 13.36 -1.26 12.32
C PHE A 264 12.27 -1.99 13.11
N TYR A 265 12.26 -3.33 13.08
CA TYR A 265 11.43 -4.12 13.99
C TYR A 265 12.05 -4.07 15.39
N GLU A 266 11.33 -3.55 16.39
CA GLU A 266 11.82 -3.53 17.77
C GLU A 266 11.71 -4.93 18.39
N ILE A 267 12.85 -5.53 18.75
CA ILE A 267 12.96 -6.84 19.40
C ILE A 267 12.28 -6.81 20.77
N LYS A 268 11.48 -7.84 21.07
CA LYS A 268 10.72 -7.99 22.31
C LYS A 268 11.10 -9.24 23.07
N GLU A 269 10.73 -9.27 24.35
CA GLU A 269 10.85 -10.47 25.17
C GLU A 269 10.04 -11.62 24.58
N GLY A 270 10.68 -12.78 24.39
CA GLY A 270 10.09 -13.95 23.77
C GLY A 270 10.49 -14.18 22.32
N ASP A 271 11.06 -13.18 21.65
CA ASP A 271 11.55 -13.29 20.28
C ASP A 271 12.76 -14.22 20.19
N GLU A 272 12.84 -14.98 19.10
CA GLU A 272 14.00 -15.78 18.78
C GLU A 272 14.82 -15.07 17.69
N VAL A 273 16.11 -14.87 17.94
CA VAL A 273 17.03 -14.14 17.05
C VAL A 273 18.23 -15.01 16.70
N ASP A 274 18.80 -14.76 15.52
CA ASP A 274 19.94 -15.41 14.91
C ASP A 274 20.97 -14.35 14.53
N PHE A 275 22.23 -14.58 14.88
CA PHE A 275 23.29 -13.61 14.61
C PHE A 275 24.67 -14.23 14.52
N THR A 276 25.58 -13.51 13.88
CA THR A 276 27.01 -13.88 13.81
C THR A 276 27.75 -13.26 15.00
N LEU A 277 28.62 -14.04 15.63
CA LEU A 277 29.40 -13.59 16.78
C LEU A 277 30.69 -12.90 16.37
N ASN A 278 30.93 -11.72 16.96
CA ASN A 278 32.20 -11.00 16.87
C ASN A 278 33.15 -11.38 18.01
N SER A 279 32.64 -11.48 19.24
CA SER A 279 33.45 -11.88 20.41
C SER A 279 32.60 -12.56 21.49
N VAL A 280 33.26 -13.36 22.33
CA VAL A 280 32.68 -14.00 23.51
C VAL A 280 33.57 -13.67 24.71
N SER A 281 32.97 -13.22 25.80
CA SER A 281 33.66 -13.00 27.08
C SER A 281 32.90 -13.70 28.21
N THR A 282 33.63 -14.37 29.09
CA THR A 282 33.07 -15.17 30.19
C THR A 282 33.48 -14.66 31.58
N GLU A 283 34.18 -13.51 31.66
CA GLU A 283 34.78 -13.01 32.91
C GLU A 283 33.75 -12.58 33.97
N ASN A 284 32.56 -12.10 33.56
CA ASN A 284 31.49 -11.61 34.45
C ASN A 284 30.10 -12.04 33.95
N GLY A 285 29.95 -13.33 33.60
CA GLY A 285 28.81 -13.83 32.84
C GLY A 285 29.15 -13.95 31.35
N ILE A 286 28.29 -14.60 30.58
CA ILE A 286 28.52 -14.83 29.15
C ILE A 286 28.05 -13.58 28.39
N LEU A 287 29.01 -12.79 27.92
CA LEU A 287 28.78 -11.63 27.06
C LEU A 287 29.07 -12.00 25.61
N LEU A 288 28.12 -11.74 24.74
CA LEU A 288 28.19 -11.96 23.30
C LEU A 288 28.18 -10.62 22.57
N GLU A 289 29.21 -10.33 21.78
CA GLU A 289 29.22 -9.13 20.94
C GLU A 289 28.80 -9.47 19.51
N THR A 290 27.88 -8.68 18.96
CA THR A 290 27.38 -8.80 17.59
C THR A 290 27.10 -7.42 16.99
N GLU A 291 27.12 -7.32 15.66
CA GLU A 291 26.72 -6.12 14.94
C GLU A 291 25.27 -6.19 14.43
N TYR A 292 24.72 -7.38 14.26
CA TYR A 292 23.44 -7.56 13.59
C TYR A 292 22.61 -8.63 14.28
N LEU A 293 21.29 -8.44 14.31
CA LEU A 293 20.34 -9.43 14.81
C LEU A 293 19.31 -9.75 13.71
N ASN A 294 19.23 -11.01 13.31
CA ASN A 294 18.19 -11.50 12.44
C ASN A 294 17.10 -12.10 13.31
N LEU A 295 15.88 -11.60 13.26
CA LEU A 295 14.78 -12.28 13.93
C LEU A 295 14.55 -13.65 13.24
N ILE A 296 14.06 -14.66 13.94
CA ILE A 296 13.73 -15.99 13.39
C ILE A 296 12.23 -16.20 13.45
N THR A 297 11.62 -15.85 14.57
CA THR A 297 10.18 -15.86 14.76
C THR A 297 9.60 -14.51 14.37
N ALA A 298 9.25 -14.34 13.09
CA ALA A 298 8.21 -13.37 12.77
C ALA A 298 6.86 -13.92 13.31
N PRO A 299 6.01 -13.10 13.95
CA PRO A 299 4.66 -13.50 14.31
C PRO A 299 3.82 -13.89 13.09
#